data_AF-A0A8T2Y957-F1
#
_entry.id   AF-A0A8T2Y957-F1
#
_cell.length_a   1.000
_cell.length_b   1.000
_cell.length_c   1.000
_cell.angle_alpha   90.00
_cell.angle_beta   90.00
_cell.angle_gamma   90.00
#
_symmetry.space_group_name_H-M   'P 1'
#
loop_
_entity.id
_entity.type
_entity.pdbx_description
1 polymer ?
#
loop_
_entity_poly.entity_id
_entity_poly.type
_entity_poly.pdbx_seq_one_letter_code
_entity_poly.pdbx_strand_id
1 'polypeptide(L)'
;MGPIRGFKRRKKAEKKVDQNVFDAASASALSSLQPQSQRPLDWWDDDFSKRITGPSSESNNSKKFESFFKISRKTFNYICSLVKEDLRARQSNFTGSNGKPLSVTDQVAVALRRLSSGESLSNIGDLLGINQSTVSQITWRFVEAMEERGLHHLCWPSTEAEMEEIKSNFEKICGLPNCCGSIDTTHIVMTLPTVDRSNDVWIDREKNHSMLLQAIVDPDMRFRDVIVGYPGSLSDALVLQNSSFYKLSEEGKRLNGKKIELQEGMELGEYIIGDSGFPLLSWLLTPYQNALSDHQTEFNKRHSETQVVAQIALARLKEMWRIIHGVMWLPDKNRLPRIIFVCCLLHNIVIDMEDKGVDELPSSHQHDTDYRQQICETVNKTGIAVRDNLSLFFSGKLSPSTLSS
;
A
#
# COMPACT_ATOMS: atom_id res chain seq x y z
N MET A 1 -8.32 -8.47 -19.68
CA MET A 1 -7.32 -8.00 -20.69
C MET A 1 -5.96 -8.55 -20.31
N GLY A 2 -5.16 -9.03 -21.28
CA GLY A 2 -3.89 -9.73 -21.04
C GLY A 2 -2.71 -8.82 -20.62
N PRO A 3 -1.62 -9.39 -20.08
CA PRO A 3 -0.56 -8.64 -19.40
C PRO A 3 0.50 -8.05 -20.35
N ILE A 4 1.02 -6.88 -19.97
CA ILE A 4 2.03 -6.11 -20.72
C ILE A 4 3.43 -6.70 -20.48
N ARG A 5 4.14 -7.02 -21.58
CA ARG A 5 5.51 -7.58 -21.60
C ARG A 5 6.59 -6.49 -21.43
N GLY A 6 7.68 -6.89 -20.78
CA GLY A 6 8.78 -6.04 -20.30
C GLY A 6 9.78 -5.48 -21.33
N PHE A 7 10.57 -4.52 -20.86
CA PHE A 7 11.53 -3.74 -21.63
C PHE A 7 13.01 -4.10 -21.34
N LYS A 8 13.82 -3.99 -22.40
CA LYS A 8 15.27 -4.21 -22.44
C LYS A 8 16.05 -2.99 -21.90
N ARG A 9 17.06 -3.26 -21.05
CA ARG A 9 18.05 -2.28 -20.53
C ARG A 9 19.01 -1.80 -21.62
N ARG A 10 19.36 -0.50 -21.61
CA ARG A 10 20.54 0.06 -22.31
C ARG A 10 21.48 0.76 -21.32
N LYS A 11 22.78 0.46 -21.45
CA LYS A 11 23.92 0.91 -20.62
C LYS A 11 24.24 2.40 -20.84
N LYS A 12 24.68 3.08 -19.77
CA LYS A 12 25.21 4.45 -19.76
C LYS A 12 26.75 4.39 -19.81
N ALA A 13 27.36 5.27 -20.60
CA ALA A 13 28.81 5.43 -20.72
C ALA A 13 29.30 6.61 -19.86
N GLU A 14 30.42 6.41 -19.17
CA GLU A 14 31.15 7.39 -18.37
C GLU A 14 32.01 8.32 -19.24
N LYS A 15 32.24 9.56 -18.80
CA LYS A 15 33.34 10.40 -19.29
C LYS A 15 34.04 11.14 -18.15
N LYS A 16 35.36 11.09 -18.23
CA LYS A 16 36.38 11.50 -17.24
C LYS A 16 36.53 13.01 -17.10
N VAL A 17 37.04 13.33 -15.91
CA VAL A 17 37.66 14.56 -15.38
C VAL A 17 38.84 15.03 -16.24
N ASP A 18 39.00 16.35 -16.35
CA ASP A 18 40.30 17.00 -16.54
C ASP A 18 40.48 18.10 -15.49
N GLN A 19 41.71 18.19 -15.01
CA GLN A 19 42.19 18.94 -13.86
C GLN A 19 43.52 19.56 -14.25
N ASN A 20 43.76 20.84 -13.91
CA ASN A 20 45.06 21.53 -13.68
C ASN A 20 44.99 23.04 -14.02
N VAL A 21 45.69 24.02 -13.39
CA VAL A 21 46.44 24.27 -12.13
C VAL A 21 46.55 25.83 -12.00
N PHE A 22 46.87 26.33 -10.79
CA PHE A 22 47.56 27.60 -10.40
C PHE A 22 46.62 28.75 -9.97
N ASP A 23 46.79 29.48 -8.87
CA ASP A 23 47.97 29.79 -8.04
C ASP A 23 47.56 30.23 -6.61
N ALA A 24 48.52 30.20 -5.68
CA ALA A 24 48.39 30.60 -4.28
C ALA A 24 48.80 32.06 -4.03
N ALA A 25 48.07 32.79 -3.18
CA ALA A 25 48.61 33.90 -2.37
C ALA A 25 47.68 34.32 -1.22
N SER A 26 48.19 34.09 0.00
CA SER A 26 48.23 34.95 1.19
C SER A 26 46.98 35.66 1.75
N ALA A 27 46.85 35.49 3.07
CA ALA A 27 45.84 36.02 3.98
C ALA A 27 45.92 37.55 4.22
N SER A 28 44.75 38.16 4.42
CA SER A 28 44.58 39.28 5.35
C SER A 28 43.11 39.45 5.72
N ALA A 29 42.85 39.51 7.02
CA ALA A 29 41.54 39.70 7.63
C ALA A 29 40.94 41.07 7.27
N LEU A 30 39.69 41.07 6.81
CA LEU A 30 38.82 42.24 6.81
C LEU A 30 37.38 41.76 7.09
N SER A 31 36.80 42.35 8.13
CA SER A 31 35.46 42.13 8.64
C SER A 31 34.40 42.33 7.56
N SER A 32 33.73 41.26 7.15
CA SER A 32 32.51 41.33 6.35
C SER A 32 31.29 41.13 7.26
N LEU A 33 30.48 42.19 7.39
CA LEU A 33 29.06 42.09 7.73
C LEU A 33 28.43 41.03 6.81
N GLN A 34 28.18 39.84 7.33
CA GLN A 34 27.33 38.87 6.64
C GLN A 34 25.89 39.38 6.70
N PRO A 35 25.19 39.52 5.56
CA PRO A 35 23.74 39.54 5.58
C PRO A 35 23.32 38.21 6.22
N GLN A 36 22.46 38.25 7.24
CA GLN A 36 21.78 37.04 7.71
C GLN A 36 21.22 36.35 6.48
N SER A 37 21.72 35.16 6.14
CA SER A 37 21.11 34.34 5.11
C SER A 37 19.72 33.98 5.63
N GLN A 38 18.71 34.74 5.22
CA GLN A 38 17.34 34.29 5.32
C GLN A 38 17.31 32.95 4.59
N ARG A 39 17.15 31.85 5.34
CA ARG A 39 16.79 30.56 4.76
C ARG A 39 15.63 30.84 3.80
N PRO A 40 15.67 30.36 2.55
CA PRO A 40 14.52 30.50 1.66
C PRO A 40 13.29 30.01 2.41
N LEU A 41 12.29 30.88 2.59
CA LEU A 41 11.03 30.48 3.22
C LEU A 41 10.46 29.30 2.43
N ASP A 42 10.03 28.27 3.15
CA ASP A 42 9.53 27.03 2.57
C ASP A 42 8.20 27.27 1.82
N TRP A 43 7.99 26.58 0.69
CA TRP A 43 6.81 26.72 -0.18
C TRP A 43 5.49 26.60 0.59
N TRP A 44 5.44 25.67 1.55
CA TRP A 44 4.28 25.49 2.41
C TRP A 44 4.07 26.69 3.33
N ASP A 45 5.13 27.20 3.95
CA ASP A 45 5.06 28.23 5.00
C ASP A 45 4.74 29.62 4.44
N ASP A 46 5.04 29.89 3.17
CA ASP A 46 4.91 31.24 2.61
C ASP A 46 3.70 31.46 1.69
N ASP A 47 3.33 30.49 0.84
CA ASP A 47 2.36 30.70 -0.23
C ASP A 47 1.16 29.73 -0.14
N PHE A 48 1.41 28.43 0.04
CA PHE A 48 0.33 27.44 -0.03
C PHE A 48 -0.50 27.35 1.26
N SER A 49 0.12 27.32 2.45
CA SER A 49 -0.64 27.28 3.71
C SER A 49 -1.51 28.52 3.90
N LYS A 50 -0.99 29.72 3.56
CA LYS A 50 -1.74 30.98 3.64
C LYS A 50 -2.97 30.99 2.73
N ARG A 51 -2.90 30.34 1.55
CA ARG A 51 -4.07 30.16 0.66
C ARG A 51 -5.16 29.28 1.29
N ILE A 52 -4.78 28.27 2.06
CA ILE A 52 -5.69 27.30 2.66
C ILE A 52 -6.30 27.80 3.98
N THR A 53 -5.48 28.36 4.87
CA THR A 53 -5.89 28.68 6.25
C THR A 53 -6.14 30.17 6.50
N GLY A 54 -5.93 31.03 5.49
CA GLY A 54 -5.96 32.49 5.66
C GLY A 54 -4.73 33.04 6.39
N PRO A 55 -4.60 34.38 6.50
CA PRO A 55 -3.37 35.06 6.96
C PRO A 55 -3.05 34.97 8.46
N SER A 56 -3.83 34.26 9.28
CA SER A 56 -3.86 34.51 10.74
C SER A 56 -3.43 33.35 11.64
N SER A 57 -2.45 32.51 11.26
CA SER A 57 -2.06 31.40 12.14
C SER A 57 -0.62 30.90 11.93
N GLU A 58 0.35 31.50 12.62
CA GLU A 58 1.77 31.13 12.54
C GLU A 58 2.24 30.09 13.57
N SER A 59 1.38 29.59 14.48
CA SER A 59 1.80 28.55 15.43
C SER A 59 1.47 27.13 14.93
N ASN A 60 2.51 26.30 14.84
CA ASN A 60 2.52 24.85 14.57
C ASN A 60 2.35 24.36 13.10
N ASN A 61 3.08 24.96 12.15
CA ASN A 61 2.99 24.64 10.72
C ASN A 61 3.31 23.18 10.34
N SER A 62 4.22 22.50 11.04
CA SER A 62 4.52 21.07 10.75
C SER A 62 3.33 20.16 11.09
N LYS A 63 2.70 20.38 12.25
CA LYS A 63 1.50 19.61 12.64
C LYS A 63 0.32 19.89 11.71
N LYS A 64 0.22 21.12 11.18
CA LYS A 64 -0.79 21.45 10.16
C LYS A 64 -0.54 20.73 8.84
N PHE A 65 0.72 20.65 8.38
CA PHE A 65 1.09 19.91 7.18
C PHE A 65 0.72 18.43 7.30
N GLU A 66 1.17 17.79 8.38
CA GLU A 66 0.90 16.37 8.64
C GLU A 66 -0.59 16.11 8.84
N SER A 67 -1.33 17.00 9.52
CA SER A 67 -2.78 16.90 9.61
C SER A 67 -3.48 17.03 8.26
N PHE A 68 -2.92 17.82 7.33
CA PHE A 68 -3.53 18.13 6.04
C PHE A 68 -3.26 17.06 4.98
N PHE A 69 -2.03 16.54 4.92
CA PHE A 69 -1.59 15.54 3.93
C PHE A 69 -1.48 14.12 4.50
N LYS A 70 -1.49 13.94 5.82
CA LYS A 70 -1.30 12.65 6.51
C LYS A 70 0.07 12.01 6.29
N ILE A 71 1.04 12.79 5.83
CA ILE A 71 2.42 12.37 5.58
C ILE A 71 3.38 13.46 6.05
N SER A 72 4.63 13.10 6.30
CA SER A 72 5.67 14.07 6.65
C SER A 72 6.12 14.88 5.44
N ARG A 73 6.80 16.00 5.73
CA ARG A 73 7.45 16.81 4.69
C ARG A 73 8.54 16.06 3.92
N LYS A 74 9.24 15.13 4.59
CA LYS A 74 10.28 14.28 3.99
C LYS A 74 9.64 13.41 2.89
N THR A 75 8.54 12.75 3.22
CA THR A 75 7.77 11.90 2.30
C THR A 75 7.15 12.69 1.15
N PHE A 76 6.56 13.85 1.44
CA PHE A 76 6.02 14.72 0.40
C PHE A 76 7.09 15.17 -0.60
N ASN A 77 8.27 15.58 -0.10
CA ASN A 77 9.38 15.99 -0.95
C ASN A 77 9.92 14.81 -1.79
N TYR A 78 9.95 13.62 -1.21
CA TYR A 78 10.29 12.39 -1.93
C TYR A 78 9.31 12.13 -3.10
N ILE A 79 8.00 12.14 -2.82
CA ILE A 79 6.95 11.99 -3.85
C ILE A 79 7.11 13.06 -4.94
N CYS A 80 7.31 14.32 -4.55
CA CYS A 80 7.58 15.41 -5.48
C CYS A 80 8.77 15.13 -6.39
N SER A 81 9.87 14.60 -5.84
CA SER A 81 11.06 14.24 -6.61
C SER A 81 10.80 13.09 -7.59
N LEU A 82 9.94 12.15 -7.20
CA LEU A 82 9.65 10.92 -7.96
C LEU A 82 8.89 11.20 -9.25
N VAL A 83 7.88 12.07 -9.20
CA VAL A 83 6.99 12.42 -10.34
C VAL A 83 7.40 13.69 -11.09
N LYS A 84 8.48 14.34 -10.65
CA LYS A 84 8.88 15.69 -11.12
C LYS A 84 9.00 15.80 -12.63
N GLU A 85 9.69 14.85 -13.24
CA GLU A 85 9.99 14.89 -14.67
C GLU A 85 8.74 14.61 -15.51
N ASP A 86 7.88 13.69 -15.09
CA ASP A 86 6.61 13.38 -15.76
C ASP A 86 5.61 14.55 -15.70
N LEU A 87 5.55 15.22 -14.54
CA LEU A 87 4.71 16.41 -14.37
C LEU A 87 5.24 17.63 -15.12
N ARG A 88 6.55 17.72 -15.37
CA ARG A 88 7.16 18.77 -16.19
C ARG A 88 7.04 18.50 -17.68
N ALA A 89 7.21 17.26 -18.12
CA ALA A 89 7.24 16.90 -19.53
C ALA A 89 5.88 17.17 -20.21
N ARG A 90 4.78 16.91 -19.51
CA ARG A 90 3.43 17.21 -20.00
C ARG A 90 3.03 18.61 -19.56
N GLN A 91 3.73 19.64 -20.03
CA GLN A 91 3.43 21.02 -19.66
C GLN A 91 1.95 21.34 -19.90
N SER A 92 1.25 21.71 -18.84
CA SER A 92 -0.08 22.28 -18.92
C SER A 92 -0.07 23.56 -18.11
N ASN A 93 -0.59 24.64 -18.70
CA ASN A 93 -0.66 25.95 -18.08
C ASN A 93 -1.80 25.98 -17.05
N PHE A 94 -1.76 25.07 -16.07
CA PHE A 94 -2.68 25.10 -14.95
C PHE A 94 -2.38 26.36 -14.15
N THR A 95 -3.40 27.19 -13.98
CA THR A 95 -3.30 28.46 -13.28
C THR A 95 -4.21 28.46 -12.07
N GLY A 96 -3.70 29.02 -10.97
CA GLY A 96 -4.54 29.35 -9.81
C GLY A 96 -5.49 30.50 -10.12
N SER A 97 -6.44 30.74 -9.23
CA SER A 97 -7.32 31.91 -9.24
C SER A 97 -6.56 33.24 -9.25
N ASN A 98 -5.31 33.24 -8.77
CA ASN A 98 -4.38 34.38 -8.81
C ASN A 98 -3.67 34.55 -10.17
N GLY A 99 -4.00 33.73 -11.18
CA GLY A 99 -3.39 33.75 -12.51
C GLY A 99 -1.96 33.19 -12.58
N LYS A 100 -1.38 32.73 -11.45
CA LYS A 100 -0.03 32.17 -11.43
C LYS A 100 -0.05 30.70 -11.88
N PRO A 101 0.93 30.25 -12.67
CA PRO A 101 1.09 28.84 -13.00
C PRO A 101 1.31 27.98 -11.76
N LEU A 102 0.68 26.80 -11.70
CA LEU A 102 0.88 25.82 -10.64
C LEU A 102 2.22 25.10 -10.83
N SER A 103 3.07 25.17 -9.81
CA SER A 103 4.32 24.42 -9.76
C SER A 103 4.08 22.91 -9.67
N VAL A 104 5.13 22.10 -9.88
CA VAL A 104 5.07 20.65 -9.65
C VAL A 104 4.64 20.34 -8.21
N THR A 105 5.16 21.10 -7.26
CA THR A 105 4.84 20.97 -5.83
C THR A 105 3.36 21.23 -5.57
N ASP A 106 2.79 22.28 -6.17
CA ASP A 106 1.36 22.58 -6.08
C ASP A 106 0.52 21.44 -6.68
N GLN A 107 0.93 20.89 -7.82
CA GLN A 107 0.23 19.79 -8.47
C GLN A 107 0.22 18.52 -7.61
N VAL A 108 1.36 18.17 -6.99
CA VAL A 108 1.45 17.04 -6.07
C VAL A 108 0.58 17.28 -4.83
N ALA A 109 0.56 18.48 -4.28
CA ALA A 109 -0.30 18.85 -3.15
C ALA A 109 -1.79 18.69 -3.49
N VAL A 110 -2.23 19.19 -4.65
CA VAL A 110 -3.61 19.02 -5.12
C VAL A 110 -3.98 17.54 -5.24
N ALA A 111 -3.12 16.73 -5.86
CA ALA A 111 -3.39 15.32 -6.07
C ALA A 111 -3.42 14.54 -4.74
N LEU A 112 -2.43 14.71 -3.87
CA LEU A 112 -2.41 14.06 -2.56
C LEU A 112 -3.60 14.47 -1.70
N ARG A 113 -3.97 15.75 -1.71
CA ARG A 113 -5.17 16.21 -0.99
C ARG A 113 -6.43 15.55 -1.52
N ARG A 114 -6.56 15.39 -2.85
CA ARG A 114 -7.70 14.70 -3.45
C ARG A 114 -7.79 13.24 -3.02
N LEU A 115 -6.66 12.54 -2.96
CA LEU A 115 -6.57 11.13 -2.58
C LEU A 115 -6.82 10.93 -1.08
N SER A 116 -6.23 11.78 -0.23
CA SER A 116 -6.30 11.62 1.23
C SER A 116 -7.61 12.11 1.85
N SER A 117 -8.27 13.13 1.28
CA SER A 117 -9.51 13.66 1.86
C SER A 117 -10.76 12.91 1.40
N GLY A 118 -10.75 12.38 0.18
CA GLY A 118 -11.93 11.81 -0.49
C GLY A 118 -12.97 12.85 -0.95
N GLU A 119 -12.75 14.14 -0.71
CA GLU A 119 -13.69 15.23 -1.02
C GLU A 119 -13.96 15.40 -2.52
N SER A 120 -15.11 16.02 -2.87
CA SER A 120 -15.45 16.28 -4.27
C SER A 120 -14.41 17.16 -4.98
N LEU A 121 -14.31 17.04 -6.31
CA LEU A 121 -13.41 17.88 -7.10
C LEU A 121 -13.71 19.38 -6.94
N SER A 122 -14.98 19.73 -6.75
CA SER A 122 -15.43 21.11 -6.53
C SER A 122 -14.93 21.63 -5.17
N ASN A 123 -15.08 20.85 -4.09
CA ASN A 123 -14.62 21.25 -2.75
C ASN A 123 -13.10 21.46 -2.71
N ILE A 124 -12.33 20.56 -3.35
CA ILE A 124 -10.88 20.73 -3.46
C ILE A 124 -10.53 21.94 -4.31
N GLY A 125 -11.30 22.18 -5.37
CA GLY A 125 -11.15 23.35 -6.23
C GLY A 125 -11.34 24.66 -5.46
N ASP A 126 -12.43 24.76 -4.69
CA ASP A 126 -12.75 25.91 -3.86
C ASP A 126 -11.69 26.14 -2.78
N LEU A 127 -11.25 25.06 -2.11
CA LEU A 127 -10.22 25.10 -1.08
C LEU A 127 -8.87 25.63 -1.59
N LEU A 128 -8.51 25.28 -2.82
CA LEU A 128 -7.19 25.59 -3.41
C LEU A 128 -7.24 26.73 -4.44
N GLY A 129 -8.43 27.31 -4.67
CA GLY A 129 -8.64 28.36 -5.65
C GLY A 129 -8.35 27.92 -7.09
N ILE A 130 -8.75 26.71 -7.48
CA ILE A 130 -8.56 26.15 -8.82
C ILE A 130 -9.83 25.52 -9.36
N ASN A 131 -9.99 25.48 -10.69
CA ASN A 131 -11.17 24.86 -11.30
C ASN A 131 -11.23 23.35 -11.04
N GLN A 132 -12.42 22.79 -10.83
CA GLN A 132 -12.63 21.35 -10.63
C GLN A 132 -12.04 20.47 -11.75
N SER A 133 -12.07 20.96 -12.99
CA SER A 133 -11.47 20.29 -14.14
C SER A 133 -9.94 20.23 -14.04
N THR A 134 -9.32 21.25 -13.47
CA THR A 134 -7.88 21.32 -13.20
C THR A 134 -7.50 20.33 -12.10
N VAL A 135 -8.27 20.25 -11.01
CA VAL A 135 -8.10 19.23 -9.96
C VAL A 135 -8.13 17.82 -10.57
N SER A 136 -9.12 17.53 -11.42
CA SER A 136 -9.27 16.23 -12.08
C SER A 136 -8.07 15.89 -12.96
N GLN A 137 -7.63 16.82 -13.82
CA GLN A 137 -6.50 16.59 -14.72
C GLN A 137 -5.17 16.43 -13.97
N ILE A 138 -4.93 17.24 -12.94
CA ILE A 138 -3.74 17.13 -12.08
C ILE A 138 -3.73 15.77 -11.38
N THR A 139 -4.83 15.40 -10.73
CA THR A 139 -4.95 14.13 -10.01
C THR A 139 -4.68 12.97 -10.94
N TRP A 140 -5.27 12.99 -12.15
CA TRP A 140 -5.04 11.92 -13.12
C TRP A 140 -3.58 11.84 -13.56
N ARG A 141 -2.97 12.96 -13.95
CA ARG A 141 -1.56 12.99 -14.35
C ARG A 141 -0.62 12.52 -13.24
N PHE A 142 -0.92 12.88 -12.00
CA PHE A 142 -0.20 12.39 -10.84
C PHE A 142 -0.33 10.88 -10.68
N VAL A 143 -1.54 10.33 -10.79
CA VAL A 143 -1.79 8.88 -10.74
C VAL A 143 -0.99 8.15 -11.82
N GLU A 144 -0.98 8.67 -13.05
CA GLU A 144 -0.20 8.04 -14.13
C GLU A 144 1.30 8.07 -13.87
N ALA A 145 1.83 9.18 -13.37
CA ALA A 145 3.24 9.30 -13.03
C ALA A 145 3.62 8.40 -11.84
N MET A 146 2.81 8.39 -10.78
CA MET A 146 3.05 7.58 -9.59
C MET A 146 3.00 6.08 -9.90
N GLU A 147 2.06 5.64 -10.74
CA GLU A 147 1.95 4.24 -11.12
C GLU A 147 3.23 3.74 -11.76
N GLU A 148 3.86 4.50 -12.67
CA GLU A 148 5.10 4.06 -13.33
C GLU A 148 6.31 4.21 -12.42
N ARG A 149 6.43 5.34 -11.71
CA ARG A 149 7.63 5.71 -10.97
C ARG A 149 7.68 5.08 -9.59
N GLY A 150 6.55 4.68 -9.03
CA GLY A 150 6.42 4.10 -7.70
C GLY A 150 6.49 2.58 -7.65
N LEU A 151 6.53 1.86 -8.79
CA LEU A 151 6.43 0.39 -8.82
C LEU A 151 7.44 -0.34 -7.93
N HIS A 152 8.65 0.19 -7.79
CA HIS A 152 9.69 -0.45 -6.97
C HIS A 152 9.37 -0.44 -5.47
N HIS A 153 8.37 0.33 -5.03
CA HIS A 153 7.87 0.28 -3.66
C HIS A 153 6.88 -0.87 -3.43
N LEU A 154 6.37 -1.52 -4.46
CA LEU A 154 5.46 -2.66 -4.34
C LEU A 154 6.03 -3.83 -5.12
N CYS A 155 6.94 -4.54 -4.44
CA CYS A 155 7.58 -5.71 -4.98
C CYS A 155 7.55 -6.84 -3.94
N TRP A 156 7.39 -8.04 -4.47
CA TRP A 156 7.66 -9.23 -3.70
C TRP A 156 9.14 -9.33 -3.33
N PRO A 157 9.48 -9.90 -2.17
CA PRO A 157 10.86 -10.09 -1.77
C PRO A 157 11.70 -10.74 -2.87
N SER A 158 12.80 -10.10 -3.21
CA SER A 158 13.65 -10.53 -4.34
C SER A 158 14.92 -11.25 -3.89
N THR A 159 15.24 -11.15 -2.61
CA THR A 159 16.41 -11.79 -2.00
C THR A 159 15.98 -12.77 -0.91
N GLU A 160 16.77 -13.82 -0.73
CA GLU A 160 16.56 -14.79 0.36
C GLU A 160 16.64 -14.10 1.73
N ALA A 161 17.58 -13.16 1.91
CA ALA A 161 17.72 -12.42 3.17
C ALA A 161 16.46 -11.62 3.55
N GLU A 162 15.86 -10.90 2.59
CA GLU A 162 14.60 -10.16 2.81
C GLU A 162 13.45 -11.12 3.15
N MET A 163 13.38 -12.26 2.48
CA MET A 163 12.36 -13.26 2.77
C MET A 163 12.54 -13.91 4.16
N GLU A 164 13.78 -14.21 4.55
CA GLU A 164 14.09 -14.75 5.88
C GLU A 164 13.78 -13.75 7.01
N GLU A 165 13.96 -12.45 6.77
CA GLU A 165 13.54 -11.41 7.70
C GLU A 165 12.03 -11.39 7.90
N ILE A 166 11.26 -11.44 6.80
CA ILE A 166 9.79 -11.52 6.84
C ILE A 166 9.31 -12.74 7.62
N LYS A 167 9.88 -13.93 7.33
CA LYS A 167 9.55 -15.18 8.05
C LYS A 167 9.85 -15.07 9.53
N SER A 168 11.04 -14.56 9.87
CA SER A 168 11.47 -14.38 11.25
C SER A 168 10.54 -13.45 12.01
N ASN A 169 10.07 -12.38 11.37
CA ASN A 169 9.17 -11.42 11.99
C ASN A 169 7.76 -11.99 12.18
N PHE A 170 7.19 -12.72 11.21
CA PHE A 170 5.93 -13.44 11.43
C PHE A 170 6.02 -14.49 12.53
N GLU A 171 7.13 -15.23 12.60
CA GLU A 171 7.34 -16.21 13.67
C GLU A 171 7.45 -15.53 15.05
N LYS A 172 8.09 -14.36 15.14
CA LYS A 172 8.17 -13.60 16.41
C LYS A 172 6.83 -13.03 16.85
N ILE A 173 6.03 -12.49 15.90
CA ILE A 173 4.77 -11.80 16.23
C ILE A 173 3.65 -12.80 16.52
N CYS A 174 3.52 -13.85 15.70
CA CYS A 174 2.35 -14.73 15.72
C CYS A 174 2.72 -16.22 15.86
N GLY A 175 4.00 -16.55 15.92
CA GLY A 175 4.45 -17.92 16.14
C GLY A 175 4.26 -18.87 14.96
N LEU A 176 4.06 -18.35 13.74
CA LEU A 176 3.94 -19.13 12.51
C LEU A 176 5.30 -19.21 11.77
N PRO A 177 5.99 -20.37 11.81
CA PRO A 177 7.29 -20.52 11.16
C PRO A 177 7.14 -20.60 9.64
N ASN A 178 8.13 -20.11 8.88
CA ASN A 178 8.16 -20.09 7.41
C ASN A 178 6.97 -19.36 6.72
N CYS A 179 6.16 -18.61 7.49
CA CYS A 179 5.09 -17.78 6.95
C CYS A 179 5.68 -16.55 6.24
N CYS A 180 5.23 -16.29 5.01
CA CYS A 180 5.80 -15.28 4.12
C CYS A 180 4.86 -14.09 3.87
N GLY A 181 3.65 -14.11 4.44
CA GLY A 181 2.66 -13.08 4.20
C GLY A 181 1.26 -13.44 4.67
N SER A 182 0.43 -12.40 4.78
CA SER A 182 -1.01 -12.53 5.01
C SER A 182 -1.76 -11.94 3.81
N ILE A 183 -2.78 -12.65 3.32
CA ILE A 183 -3.64 -12.20 2.22
C ILE A 183 -5.05 -11.87 2.73
N ASP A 184 -5.59 -10.76 2.25
CA ASP A 184 -6.98 -10.38 2.48
C ASP A 184 -7.54 -9.58 1.29
N THR A 185 -8.86 -9.42 1.25
CA THR A 185 -9.58 -8.67 0.21
C THR A 185 -10.41 -7.57 0.84
N THR A 186 -10.46 -6.40 0.21
CA THR A 186 -11.37 -5.32 0.60
C THR A 186 -12.26 -4.84 -0.54
N HIS A 187 -13.47 -4.39 -0.20
CA HIS A 187 -14.42 -3.79 -1.11
C HIS A 187 -14.26 -2.27 -1.20
N ILE A 188 -14.11 -1.76 -2.42
CA ILE A 188 -14.14 -0.33 -2.73
C ILE A 188 -15.51 0.00 -3.30
N VAL A 189 -16.36 0.61 -2.48
CA VAL A 189 -17.77 0.89 -2.81
C VAL A 189 -17.88 2.10 -3.73
N MET A 190 -18.77 2.00 -4.71
CA MET A 190 -19.01 3.04 -5.69
C MET A 190 -20.50 3.23 -5.97
N THR A 191 -20.86 4.42 -6.46
CA THR A 191 -22.18 4.68 -7.04
C THR A 191 -22.07 4.62 -8.55
N LEU A 192 -22.88 3.77 -9.19
CA LEU A 192 -22.96 3.65 -10.64
C LEU A 192 -24.37 4.01 -11.14
N PRO A 193 -24.52 4.47 -12.41
CA PRO A 193 -25.85 4.75 -12.97
C PRO A 193 -26.71 3.49 -13.03
N THR A 194 -27.95 3.58 -12.55
CA THR A 194 -28.91 2.46 -12.52
C THR A 194 -29.47 2.08 -13.89
N VAL A 195 -29.35 2.98 -14.88
CA VAL A 195 -29.90 2.78 -16.23
C VAL A 195 -29.03 1.84 -17.07
N ASP A 196 -27.73 1.77 -16.77
CA ASP A 196 -26.79 0.92 -17.51
C ASP A 196 -26.71 -0.47 -16.87
N ARG A 197 -27.39 -1.45 -17.50
CA ARG A 197 -27.44 -2.85 -17.05
C ARG A 197 -26.08 -3.54 -17.04
N SER A 198 -25.06 -3.00 -17.72
CA SER A 198 -23.69 -3.52 -17.60
C SER A 198 -23.08 -3.30 -16.21
N ASN A 199 -23.72 -2.46 -15.39
CA ASN A 199 -23.29 -2.22 -14.00
C ASN A 199 -23.70 -3.35 -13.04
N ASP A 200 -24.63 -4.23 -13.43
CA ASP A 200 -25.10 -5.34 -12.59
C ASP A 200 -23.95 -6.29 -12.18
N VAL A 201 -22.89 -6.39 -12.99
CA VAL A 201 -21.70 -7.21 -12.67
C VAL A 201 -20.96 -6.72 -11.42
N TRP A 202 -21.12 -5.45 -11.05
CA TRP A 202 -20.47 -4.85 -9.88
C TRP A 202 -21.30 -4.98 -8.61
N ILE A 203 -22.53 -5.51 -8.71
CA ILE A 203 -23.39 -5.71 -7.55
C ILE A 203 -22.84 -6.88 -6.72
N ASP A 204 -22.33 -6.56 -5.54
CA ASP A 204 -21.86 -7.54 -4.57
C ASP A 204 -23.01 -8.18 -3.79
N ARG A 205 -22.65 -9.06 -2.85
CA ARG A 205 -23.60 -9.83 -2.05
C ARG A 205 -24.37 -8.99 -1.05
N GLU A 206 -23.79 -7.86 -0.62
CA GLU A 206 -24.45 -6.87 0.24
C GLU A 206 -25.28 -5.86 -0.58
N LYS A 207 -25.45 -6.13 -1.89
CA LYS A 207 -26.23 -5.33 -2.85
C LYS A 207 -25.67 -3.93 -3.09
N ASN A 208 -24.38 -3.73 -2.82
CA ASN A 208 -23.66 -2.51 -3.18
C ASN A 208 -22.98 -2.69 -4.55
N HIS A 209 -22.69 -1.60 -5.26
CA HIS A 209 -21.75 -1.67 -6.37
C HIS A 209 -20.34 -1.52 -5.80
N SER A 210 -19.48 -2.52 -5.99
CA SER A 210 -18.12 -2.47 -5.44
C SER A 210 -17.08 -3.12 -6.35
N MET A 211 -15.83 -2.70 -6.16
CA MET A 211 -14.64 -3.24 -6.82
C MET A 211 -13.72 -3.83 -5.76
N LEU A 212 -13.12 -4.97 -6.05
CA LEU A 212 -12.22 -5.67 -5.13
C LEU A 212 -10.78 -5.17 -5.27
N LEU A 213 -10.13 -5.05 -4.12
CA LEU A 213 -8.69 -5.02 -3.95
C LEU A 213 -8.31 -6.24 -3.11
N GLN A 214 -7.54 -7.17 -3.68
CA GLN A 214 -6.89 -8.24 -2.93
C GLN A 214 -5.42 -7.86 -2.73
N ALA A 215 -4.90 -8.08 -1.52
CA ALA A 215 -3.56 -7.66 -1.15
C ALA A 215 -2.87 -8.71 -0.29
N ILE A 216 -1.59 -8.97 -0.57
CA ILE A 216 -0.68 -9.74 0.28
C ILE A 216 0.24 -8.76 0.98
N VAL A 217 0.34 -8.86 2.30
CA VAL A 217 1.17 -8.00 3.13
C VAL A 217 2.20 -8.78 3.92
N ASP A 218 3.28 -8.10 4.27
CA ASP A 218 4.29 -8.58 5.19
C ASP A 218 4.00 -8.13 6.65
N PRO A 219 4.86 -8.48 7.64
CA PRO A 219 4.68 -8.13 9.04
C PRO A 219 4.64 -6.63 9.32
N ASP A 220 5.30 -5.84 8.48
CA ASP A 220 5.38 -4.37 8.59
C ASP A 220 4.18 -3.69 7.90
N MET A 221 3.15 -4.46 7.55
CA MET A 221 1.95 -4.01 6.84
C MET A 221 2.24 -3.40 5.47
N ARG A 222 3.38 -3.76 4.86
CA ARG A 222 3.74 -3.36 3.51
C ARG A 222 3.07 -4.29 2.51
N PHE A 223 2.46 -3.70 1.47
CA PHE A 223 1.89 -4.46 0.37
C PHE A 223 3.00 -5.08 -0.49
N ARG A 224 3.02 -6.41 -0.62
CA ARG A 224 4.00 -7.17 -1.41
C ARG A 224 3.45 -7.64 -2.74
N ASP A 225 2.15 -7.83 -2.82
CA ASP A 225 1.42 -8.14 -4.05
C ASP A 225 0.01 -7.56 -3.93
N VAL A 226 -0.51 -6.96 -5.00
CA VAL A 226 -1.87 -6.44 -5.03
C VAL A 226 -2.52 -6.72 -6.38
N ILE A 227 -3.82 -6.96 -6.34
CA ILE A 227 -4.64 -7.09 -7.53
C ILE A 227 -5.92 -6.27 -7.35
N VAL A 228 -6.24 -5.48 -8.37
CA VAL A 228 -7.31 -4.50 -8.35
C VAL A 228 -8.14 -4.60 -9.64
N GLY A 229 -9.39 -4.18 -9.57
CA GLY A 229 -10.23 -4.03 -10.76
C GLY A 229 -11.24 -5.15 -10.99
N TYR A 230 -11.31 -6.14 -10.10
CA TYR A 230 -12.33 -7.17 -10.17
C TYR A 230 -13.67 -6.68 -9.61
N PRO A 231 -14.80 -7.11 -10.16
CA PRO A 231 -16.11 -6.80 -9.59
C PRO A 231 -16.32 -7.43 -8.21
N GLY A 232 -16.99 -6.72 -7.32
CA GLY A 232 -17.35 -7.18 -5.96
C GLY A 232 -18.31 -8.37 -5.91
N SER A 233 -18.90 -8.73 -7.04
CA SER A 233 -19.72 -9.95 -7.18
C SER A 233 -18.88 -11.24 -7.14
N LEU A 234 -17.59 -11.17 -7.43
CA LEU A 234 -16.71 -12.34 -7.46
C LEU A 234 -16.31 -12.79 -6.04
N SER A 235 -15.99 -14.07 -5.89
CA SER A 235 -15.42 -14.60 -4.65
C SER A 235 -13.91 -14.36 -4.58
N ASP A 236 -13.38 -14.31 -3.35
CA ASP A 236 -11.95 -14.17 -3.08
C ASP A 236 -11.12 -15.26 -3.76
N ALA A 237 -11.62 -16.50 -3.74
CA ALA A 237 -11.03 -17.63 -4.45
C ALA A 237 -10.90 -17.40 -5.97
N LEU A 238 -11.92 -16.80 -6.61
CA LEU A 238 -11.90 -16.55 -8.04
C LEU A 238 -10.95 -15.40 -8.39
N VAL A 239 -10.90 -14.35 -7.57
CA VAL A 239 -9.91 -13.26 -7.74
C VAL A 239 -8.49 -13.82 -7.61
N LEU A 240 -8.24 -14.62 -6.57
CA LEU A 240 -6.96 -15.29 -6.35
C LEU A 240 -6.54 -16.13 -7.55
N GLN A 241 -7.40 -17.02 -8.06
CA GLN A 241 -7.08 -17.90 -9.19
C GLN A 241 -6.71 -17.13 -10.47
N ASN A 242 -7.24 -15.91 -10.64
CA ASN A 242 -6.92 -15.05 -11.77
C ASN A 242 -5.66 -14.19 -11.55
N SER A 243 -5.14 -14.13 -10.31
CA SER A 243 -3.98 -13.34 -9.95
C SER A 243 -2.68 -13.85 -10.55
N SER A 244 -1.71 -12.94 -10.71
CA SER A 244 -0.36 -13.31 -11.13
C SER A 244 0.37 -14.10 -10.04
N PHE A 245 0.12 -13.77 -8.78
CA PHE A 245 0.66 -14.46 -7.62
C PHE A 245 0.31 -15.95 -7.64
N TYR A 246 -0.98 -16.29 -7.82
CA TYR A 246 -1.44 -17.68 -7.90
C TYR A 246 -0.71 -18.46 -8.99
N LYS A 247 -0.62 -17.90 -10.20
CA LYS A 247 0.09 -18.54 -11.33
C LYS A 247 1.57 -18.78 -11.01
N LEU A 248 2.23 -17.81 -10.40
CA LEU A 248 3.65 -17.95 -10.04
C LEU A 248 3.86 -18.98 -8.92
N SER A 249 2.95 -19.07 -7.95
CA SER A 249 2.99 -20.07 -6.87
C SER A 249 2.75 -21.48 -7.41
N GLU A 250 1.75 -21.67 -8.27
CA GLU A 250 1.48 -22.97 -8.92
C GLU A 250 2.64 -23.42 -9.83
N GLU A 251 3.36 -22.48 -10.44
CA GLU A 251 4.55 -22.76 -11.25
C GLU A 251 5.83 -22.97 -10.39
N GLY A 252 5.76 -22.85 -9.07
CA GLY A 252 6.92 -22.96 -8.17
C GLY A 252 7.94 -21.83 -8.34
N LYS A 253 7.51 -20.67 -8.85
CA LYS A 253 8.31 -19.43 -9.01
C LYS A 253 8.08 -18.43 -7.87
N ARG A 254 7.13 -18.74 -6.99
CA ARG A 254 6.77 -17.99 -5.78
C ARG A 254 6.69 -18.99 -4.64
N LEU A 255 7.02 -18.55 -3.42
CA LEU A 255 7.00 -19.39 -2.22
C LEU A 255 7.83 -20.68 -2.41
N ASN A 256 9.01 -20.52 -3.02
CA ASN A 256 9.88 -21.59 -3.48
C ASN A 256 11.25 -21.59 -2.76
N GLY A 257 11.37 -20.87 -1.66
CA GLY A 257 12.58 -20.86 -0.83
C GLY A 257 12.74 -22.10 0.02
N LYS A 258 13.65 -22.01 0.99
CA LYS A 258 14.09 -23.15 1.79
C LYS A 258 12.93 -23.73 2.62
N LYS A 259 12.78 -25.05 2.57
CA LYS A 259 11.91 -25.78 3.48
C LYS A 259 12.59 -25.96 4.83
N ILE A 260 11.80 -25.93 5.89
CA ILE A 260 12.26 -26.20 7.25
C ILE A 260 11.71 -27.54 7.74
N GLU A 261 12.45 -28.22 8.61
CA GLU A 261 11.97 -29.44 9.26
C GLU A 261 11.24 -29.05 10.55
N LEU A 262 9.97 -29.46 10.69
CA LEU A 262 9.18 -29.20 11.89
C LEU A 262 9.42 -30.28 12.97
N GLN A 263 9.36 -31.54 12.53
CA GLN A 263 9.60 -32.77 13.31
C GLN A 263 10.13 -33.83 12.35
N GLU A 264 10.69 -34.94 12.86
CA GLU A 264 11.35 -35.99 12.06
C GLU A 264 10.58 -36.34 10.77
N GLY A 265 11.13 -35.91 9.62
CA GLY A 265 10.58 -36.20 8.29
C GLY A 265 9.43 -35.31 7.82
N MET A 266 9.03 -34.31 8.59
CA MET A 266 7.96 -33.36 8.26
C MET A 266 8.54 -32.02 7.80
N GLU A 267 8.53 -31.80 6.48
CA GLU A 267 8.99 -30.54 5.87
C GLU A 267 7.86 -29.51 5.72
N LEU A 268 8.16 -28.25 6.06
CA LEU A 268 7.30 -27.09 5.83
C LEU A 268 7.94 -26.17 4.80
N GLY A 269 7.27 -26.01 3.65
CA GLY A 269 7.62 -25.03 2.64
C GLY A 269 7.17 -23.61 3.02
N GLU A 270 7.56 -22.63 2.21
CA GLU A 270 7.05 -21.28 2.34
C GLU A 270 5.54 -21.25 2.04
N TYR A 271 4.80 -20.49 2.83
CA TYR A 271 3.36 -20.31 2.63
C TYR A 271 2.94 -18.91 3.05
N ILE A 272 1.77 -18.50 2.57
CA ILE A 272 1.04 -17.35 3.11
C ILE A 272 -0.21 -17.86 3.82
N ILE A 273 -0.79 -17.02 4.67
CA ILE A 273 -2.08 -17.32 5.28
C ILE A 273 -3.17 -16.45 4.68
N GLY A 274 -4.38 -16.99 4.60
CA GLY A 274 -5.56 -16.27 4.18
C GLY A 274 -6.76 -16.61 5.04
N ASP A 275 -7.76 -15.79 4.88
CA ASP A 275 -9.07 -15.88 5.49
C ASP A 275 -9.86 -17.13 5.00
N SER A 276 -11.07 -17.35 5.52
CA SER A 276 -11.89 -18.50 5.11
C SER A 276 -12.49 -18.41 3.70
N GLY A 277 -12.48 -17.23 3.06
CA GLY A 277 -12.93 -16.99 1.69
C GLY A 277 -11.95 -17.48 0.64
N PHE A 278 -10.70 -17.78 1.05
CA PHE A 278 -9.69 -18.36 0.19
C PHE A 278 -9.69 -19.90 0.18
N PRO A 279 -9.22 -20.53 -0.92
CA PRO A 279 -9.03 -21.97 -0.96
C PRO A 279 -7.86 -22.39 -0.06
N LEU A 280 -7.96 -23.59 0.53
CA LEU A 280 -6.82 -24.20 1.22
C LEU A 280 -5.89 -24.85 0.19
N LEU A 281 -4.67 -24.33 0.04
CA LEU A 281 -3.65 -24.81 -0.90
C LEU A 281 -2.38 -25.23 -0.17
N SER A 282 -1.42 -25.85 -0.86
CA SER A 282 -0.13 -26.22 -0.27
C SER A 282 0.70 -25.02 0.19
N TRP A 283 0.44 -23.84 -0.39
CA TRP A 283 1.17 -22.58 -0.14
C TRP A 283 0.26 -21.46 0.40
N LEU A 284 -1.05 -21.72 0.59
CA LEU A 284 -2.02 -20.79 1.16
C LEU A 284 -2.86 -21.51 2.22
N LEU A 285 -2.62 -21.18 3.49
CA LEU A 285 -3.29 -21.84 4.62
C LEU A 285 -4.47 -21.01 5.13
N THR A 286 -5.60 -21.67 5.33
CA THR A 286 -6.85 -21.09 5.83
C THR A 286 -7.29 -21.78 7.13
N PRO A 287 -8.06 -21.09 7.99
CA PRO A 287 -8.37 -21.59 9.33
C PRO A 287 -9.25 -22.86 9.27
N TYR A 288 -9.25 -23.64 10.34
CA TYR A 288 -10.25 -24.69 10.54
C TYR A 288 -11.62 -24.05 10.78
N GLN A 289 -12.63 -24.44 10.01
CA GLN A 289 -14.01 -23.93 10.18
C GLN A 289 -14.61 -24.37 11.51
N ASN A 290 -14.41 -25.64 11.86
CA ASN A 290 -14.86 -26.25 13.10
C ASN A 290 -13.63 -26.83 13.80
N ALA A 291 -12.95 -26.02 14.60
CA ALA A 291 -11.85 -26.50 15.44
C ALA A 291 -12.43 -27.35 16.57
N LEU A 292 -12.24 -28.67 16.48
CA LEU A 292 -12.77 -29.63 17.46
C LEU A 292 -11.72 -30.08 18.47
N SER A 293 -10.44 -29.84 18.18
CA SER A 293 -9.31 -30.22 19.02
C SER A 293 -8.52 -29.01 19.50
N ASP A 294 -7.74 -29.20 20.58
CA ASP A 294 -6.89 -28.15 21.15
C ASP A 294 -5.83 -27.67 20.15
N HIS A 295 -5.24 -28.59 19.38
CA HIS A 295 -4.25 -28.24 18.35
C HIS A 295 -4.85 -27.39 17.22
N GLN A 296 -6.05 -27.74 16.75
CA GLN A 296 -6.76 -26.93 15.75
C GLN A 296 -7.11 -25.53 16.28
N THR A 297 -7.47 -25.45 17.56
CA THR A 297 -7.79 -24.19 18.23
C THR A 297 -6.57 -23.30 18.35
N GLU A 298 -5.42 -23.85 18.77
CA GLU A 298 -4.15 -23.12 18.85
C GLU A 298 -3.66 -22.68 17.46
N PHE A 299 -3.78 -23.53 16.44
CA PHE A 299 -3.51 -23.12 15.05
C PHE A 299 -4.39 -21.93 14.64
N ASN A 300 -5.71 -22.02 14.85
CA ASN A 300 -6.63 -20.95 14.49
C ASN A 300 -6.35 -19.65 15.24
N LYS A 301 -5.92 -19.72 16.50
CA LYS A 301 -5.51 -18.55 17.28
C LYS A 301 -4.32 -17.84 16.62
N ARG A 302 -3.23 -18.57 16.37
CA ARG A 302 -2.03 -18.01 15.70
C ARG A 302 -2.31 -17.53 14.29
N HIS A 303 -3.13 -18.28 13.55
CA HIS A 303 -3.60 -17.91 12.22
C HIS A 303 -4.35 -16.59 12.27
N SER A 304 -5.32 -16.44 13.16
CA SER A 304 -6.10 -15.20 13.31
C SER A 304 -5.21 -14.02 13.72
N GLU A 305 -4.29 -14.19 14.67
CA GLU A 305 -3.33 -13.16 15.06
C GLU A 305 -2.46 -12.69 13.88
N THR A 306 -2.04 -13.62 13.02
CA THR A 306 -1.27 -13.30 11.80
C THR A 306 -2.15 -12.63 10.76
N GLN A 307 -3.41 -13.06 10.63
CA GLN A 307 -4.31 -12.59 9.59
C GLN A 307 -4.65 -11.11 9.79
N VAL A 308 -4.78 -10.70 11.05
CA VAL A 308 -5.04 -9.31 11.45
C VAL A 308 -4.04 -8.31 10.86
N VAL A 309 -2.81 -8.72 10.53
CA VAL A 309 -1.81 -7.85 9.86
C VAL A 309 -2.33 -7.33 8.51
N ALA A 310 -2.95 -8.19 7.69
CA ALA A 310 -3.54 -7.79 6.41
C ALA A 310 -4.75 -6.88 6.61
N GLN A 311 -5.58 -7.20 7.59
CA GLN A 311 -6.77 -6.42 7.93
C GLN A 311 -6.39 -5.00 8.37
N ILE A 312 -5.39 -4.87 9.24
CA ILE A 312 -4.84 -3.58 9.68
C ILE A 312 -4.27 -2.80 8.49
N ALA A 313 -3.49 -3.44 7.62
CA ALA A 313 -2.89 -2.76 6.47
C ALA A 313 -3.96 -2.17 5.54
N LEU A 314 -5.03 -2.92 5.25
CA LEU A 314 -6.15 -2.46 4.43
C LEU A 314 -6.99 -1.38 5.13
N ALA A 315 -7.20 -1.50 6.45
CA ALA A 315 -7.88 -0.47 7.23
C ALA A 315 -7.09 0.85 7.20
N ARG A 316 -5.76 0.80 7.40
CA ARG A 316 -4.87 1.96 7.29
C ARG A 316 -4.90 2.58 5.91
N LEU A 317 -4.86 1.76 4.87
CA LEU A 317 -4.94 2.21 3.48
C LEU A 317 -6.22 3.06 3.27
N LYS A 318 -7.37 2.59 3.76
CA LYS A 318 -8.65 3.33 3.68
C LYS A 318 -8.67 4.57 4.58
N GLU A 319 -8.17 4.49 5.81
CA GLU A 319 -8.12 5.65 6.72
C GLU A 319 -7.25 6.78 6.17
N MET A 320 -6.09 6.45 5.58
CA MET A 320 -5.16 7.43 5.00
C MET A 320 -5.64 7.98 3.65
N TRP A 321 -6.12 7.10 2.76
CA TRP A 321 -6.50 7.45 1.40
C TRP A 321 -8.02 7.40 1.25
N ARG A 322 -8.70 8.38 1.86
CA ARG A 322 -10.16 8.37 2.01
C ARG A 322 -10.94 8.36 0.69
N ILE A 323 -10.29 8.65 -0.45
CA ILE A 323 -10.91 8.48 -1.78
C ILE A 323 -11.40 7.05 -2.03
N ILE A 324 -10.77 6.04 -1.41
CA ILE A 324 -11.18 4.62 -1.50
C ILE A 324 -11.89 4.10 -0.25
N HIS A 325 -12.08 4.93 0.78
CA HIS A 325 -12.81 4.57 1.99
C HIS A 325 -14.31 4.87 1.87
N GLY A 326 -14.64 6.06 1.36
CA GLY A 326 -16.03 6.45 1.15
C GLY A 326 -16.66 5.78 -0.07
N VAL A 327 -17.96 6.03 -0.27
CA VAL A 327 -18.64 5.66 -1.51
C VAL A 327 -18.18 6.60 -2.62
N MET A 328 -17.45 6.05 -3.60
CA MET A 328 -16.96 6.87 -4.69
C MET A 328 -18.07 7.13 -5.72
N TRP A 329 -18.39 8.40 -5.92
CA TRP A 329 -19.50 8.82 -6.78
C TRP A 329 -19.13 8.79 -8.27
N LEU A 330 -19.84 7.96 -9.04
CA LEU A 330 -19.76 7.87 -10.52
C LEU A 330 -18.32 7.82 -11.06
N PRO A 331 -17.49 6.85 -10.62
CA PRO A 331 -16.13 6.77 -11.11
C PRO A 331 -16.05 6.29 -12.55
N ASP A 332 -14.96 6.68 -13.21
CA ASP A 332 -14.51 5.96 -14.40
C ASP A 332 -13.94 4.60 -13.97
N LYS A 333 -14.69 3.54 -14.28
CA LYS A 333 -14.35 2.14 -13.97
C LYS A 333 -12.98 1.71 -14.51
N ASN A 334 -12.47 2.35 -15.56
CA ASN A 334 -11.15 2.04 -16.13
C ASN A 334 -10.01 2.78 -15.40
N ARG A 335 -10.30 3.91 -14.75
CA ARG A 335 -9.33 4.71 -14.01
C ARG A 335 -9.21 4.30 -12.55
N LEU A 336 -10.33 3.86 -11.97
CA LEU A 336 -10.39 3.46 -10.57
C LEU A 336 -9.31 2.44 -10.16
N PRO A 337 -9.05 1.35 -10.91
CA PRO A 337 -7.99 0.40 -10.54
C PRO A 337 -6.63 1.08 -10.37
N ARG A 338 -6.28 2.03 -11.25
CA ARG A 338 -5.02 2.78 -11.18
C ARG A 338 -4.97 3.71 -9.96
N ILE A 339 -6.09 4.33 -9.60
CA ILE A 339 -6.21 5.15 -8.38
C ILE A 339 -5.97 4.29 -7.13
N ILE A 340 -6.65 3.14 -7.03
CA ILE A 340 -6.49 2.22 -5.90
C ILE A 340 -5.04 1.74 -5.81
N PHE A 341 -4.47 1.32 -6.93
CA PHE A 341 -3.08 0.86 -7.00
C PHE A 341 -2.10 1.94 -6.54
N VAL A 342 -2.28 3.19 -6.97
CA VAL A 342 -1.45 4.32 -6.50
C VAL A 342 -1.62 4.57 -5.00
N CYS A 343 -2.81 4.39 -4.43
CA CYS A 343 -2.98 4.45 -2.97
C CYS A 343 -2.14 3.38 -2.27
N CYS A 344 -2.08 2.15 -2.80
CA CYS A 344 -1.19 1.09 -2.28
C CYS A 344 0.30 1.46 -2.40
N LEU A 345 0.71 2.05 -3.53
CA LEU A 345 2.09 2.54 -3.70
C LEU A 345 2.43 3.64 -2.67
N LEU A 346 1.53 4.60 -2.49
CA LEU A 346 1.71 5.69 -1.53
C LEU A 346 1.77 5.18 -0.09
N HIS A 347 0.95 4.19 0.27
CA HIS A 347 1.03 3.51 1.57
C HIS A 347 2.42 2.91 1.81
N ASN A 348 2.94 2.16 0.84
CA ASN A 348 4.29 1.59 0.95
C ASN A 348 5.39 2.66 1.02
N ILE A 349 5.23 3.78 0.30
CA ILE A 349 6.15 4.92 0.39
C ILE A 349 6.14 5.53 1.79
N VAL A 350 4.98 5.65 2.43
CA VAL A 350 4.87 6.19 3.80
C VAL A 350 5.62 5.27 4.79
N ILE A 351 5.54 3.95 4.60
CA ILE A 351 6.33 2.97 5.37
C ILE A 351 7.83 3.13 5.09
N ASP A 352 8.24 3.15 3.82
CA ASP A 352 9.66 3.26 3.43
C ASP A 352 10.34 4.55 3.92
N MET A 353 9.54 5.60 4.12
CA MET A 353 10.03 6.90 4.58
C MET A 353 10.03 7.04 6.11
N GLU A 354 9.53 6.03 6.84
CA GLU A 354 9.43 5.98 8.30
C GLU A 354 8.62 7.16 8.88
N ASP A 355 7.45 7.42 8.30
CA ASP A 355 6.62 8.54 8.75
C ASP A 355 6.01 8.30 10.13
N LYS A 356 6.07 9.34 10.97
CA LYS A 356 5.46 9.34 12.31
C LYS A 356 3.94 9.24 12.15
N GLY A 357 3.34 8.17 12.69
CA GLY A 357 1.92 7.82 12.50
C GLY A 357 1.71 6.48 11.81
N VAL A 358 2.74 5.90 11.19
CA VAL A 358 2.73 4.50 10.73
C VAL A 358 2.54 3.53 11.91
N ASP A 359 2.93 3.90 13.13
CA ASP A 359 2.74 3.06 14.32
C ASP A 359 1.36 3.24 14.97
N GLU A 360 0.58 4.26 14.60
CA GLU A 360 -0.77 4.44 15.15
C GLU A 360 -1.69 3.36 14.56
N LEU A 361 -2.18 2.47 15.42
CA LEU A 361 -3.10 1.41 15.02
C LEU A 361 -4.44 2.03 14.61
N PRO A 362 -5.10 1.55 13.54
CA PRO A 362 -6.43 1.98 13.17
C PRO A 362 -7.41 1.84 14.34
N SER A 363 -8.47 2.63 14.29
CA SER A 363 -9.57 2.54 15.25
C SER A 363 -10.26 1.18 15.26
N SER A 364 -10.19 0.45 14.14
CA SER A 364 -10.68 -0.91 13.96
C SER A 364 -9.80 -1.67 12.97
N HIS A 365 -9.58 -2.96 13.20
CA HIS A 365 -8.93 -3.85 12.23
C HIS A 365 -9.89 -4.21 11.08
N GLN A 366 -11.20 -4.05 11.26
CA GLN A 366 -12.19 -4.40 10.26
C GLN A 366 -12.32 -3.29 9.20
N HIS A 367 -11.77 -3.53 8.00
CA HIS A 367 -11.80 -2.59 6.87
C HIS A 367 -13.11 -2.60 6.07
N ASP A 368 -14.00 -3.56 6.34
CA ASP A 368 -15.31 -3.73 5.68
C ASP A 368 -16.36 -4.22 6.69
N THR A 369 -16.86 -3.31 7.54
CA THR A 369 -17.75 -3.65 8.66
C THR A 369 -19.05 -4.33 8.25
N ASP A 370 -19.57 -3.97 7.07
CA ASP A 370 -20.84 -4.49 6.55
C ASP A 370 -20.70 -5.81 5.79
N TYR A 371 -19.48 -6.29 5.53
CA TYR A 371 -19.26 -7.48 4.72
C TYR A 371 -19.00 -8.70 5.60
N ARG A 372 -19.72 -9.78 5.30
CA ARG A 372 -19.51 -11.07 5.94
C ARG A 372 -18.44 -11.86 5.20
N GLN A 373 -17.61 -12.52 5.98
CA GLN A 373 -16.59 -13.42 5.46
C GLN A 373 -17.23 -14.57 4.68
N GLN A 374 -16.67 -14.86 3.50
CA GLN A 374 -17.10 -15.98 2.68
C GLN A 374 -16.42 -17.26 3.15
N ILE A 375 -17.02 -18.42 2.87
CA ILE A 375 -16.37 -19.72 3.09
C ILE A 375 -16.08 -20.34 1.73
N CYS A 376 -14.82 -20.64 1.46
CA CYS A 376 -14.41 -21.43 0.32
C CYS A 376 -14.35 -22.92 0.69
N GLU A 377 -15.06 -23.74 -0.08
CA GLU A 377 -15.04 -25.20 0.09
C GLU A 377 -13.86 -25.87 -0.64
N THR A 378 -13.12 -25.12 -1.44
CA THR A 378 -12.01 -25.66 -2.23
C THR A 378 -10.83 -25.97 -1.33
N VAL A 379 -10.48 -27.25 -1.22
CA VAL A 379 -9.38 -27.74 -0.40
C VAL A 379 -8.45 -28.66 -1.19
N ASN A 380 -7.14 -28.43 -1.05
CA ASN A 380 -6.08 -29.26 -1.60
C ASN A 380 -5.59 -30.25 -0.52
N LYS A 381 -5.41 -31.53 -0.89
CA LYS A 381 -4.95 -32.58 0.04
C LYS A 381 -3.59 -32.26 0.67
N THR A 382 -2.66 -31.71 -0.10
CA THR A 382 -1.34 -31.28 0.39
C THR A 382 -1.49 -30.11 1.35
N GLY A 383 -2.38 -29.15 1.06
CA GLY A 383 -2.70 -28.04 1.96
C GLY A 383 -3.27 -28.50 3.31
N ILE A 384 -4.17 -29.49 3.29
CA ILE A 384 -4.68 -30.14 4.52
C ILE A 384 -3.53 -30.73 5.33
N ALA A 385 -2.66 -31.53 4.68
CA ALA A 385 -1.52 -32.14 5.35
C ALA A 385 -0.58 -31.09 5.97
N VAL A 386 -0.23 -30.02 5.23
CA VAL A 386 0.61 -28.94 5.74
C VAL A 386 -0.01 -28.25 6.95
N ARG A 387 -1.31 -27.94 6.89
CA ARG A 387 -2.03 -27.30 8.00
C ARG A 387 -2.08 -28.20 9.23
N ASP A 388 -2.44 -29.47 9.06
CA ASP A 388 -2.56 -30.44 10.15
C ASP A 388 -1.20 -30.70 10.81
N ASN A 389 -0.14 -30.81 10.00
CA ASN A 389 1.24 -30.91 10.44
C ASN A 389 1.67 -29.71 11.31
N LEU A 390 1.37 -28.50 10.85
CA LEU A 390 1.69 -27.28 11.59
C LEU A 390 0.89 -27.17 12.89
N SER A 391 -0.38 -27.56 12.84
CA SER A 391 -1.29 -27.61 13.99
C SER A 391 -0.76 -28.56 15.08
N LEU A 392 -0.33 -29.77 14.69
CA LEU A 392 0.29 -30.74 15.61
C LEU A 392 1.62 -30.26 16.17
N PHE A 393 2.44 -29.58 15.36
CA PHE A 393 3.71 -28.98 15.81
C PHE A 393 3.51 -27.98 16.96
N PHE A 394 2.45 -27.16 16.93
CA PHE A 394 2.16 -26.23 18.02
C PHE A 394 1.72 -26.93 19.30
N SER A 395 0.99 -28.05 19.19
CA SER A 395 0.65 -28.90 20.33
C SER A 395 1.89 -29.50 21.01
N GLY A 396 2.87 -29.93 20.22
CA GLY A 396 4.14 -30.47 20.75
C GLY A 396 5.03 -29.44 21.44
N LYS A 397 4.89 -28.14 21.13
CA LYS A 397 5.60 -27.04 21.82
C LYS A 397 4.99 -26.67 23.17
N LEU A 398 3.78 -27.14 23.50
CA LEU A 398 3.06 -26.81 24.74
C LEU A 398 3.50 -27.61 25.98
N SER A 399 4.54 -28.44 25.90
CA SER A 399 5.17 -29.05 27.09
C SER A 399 6.47 -28.30 27.44
N PRO A 400 6.37 -27.24 28.26
CA PRO A 400 6.79 -27.40 29.66
C PRO A 400 5.91 -26.66 30.70
N SER A 401 5.66 -27.37 31.82
CA SER A 401 5.21 -26.90 33.15
C SER A 401 3.77 -26.39 33.36
N THR A 402 2.90 -27.31 33.79
CA THR A 402 2.14 -27.16 35.05
C THR A 402 1.79 -28.56 35.55
N LEU A 403 2.70 -29.16 36.33
CA LEU A 403 2.44 -30.23 37.31
C LEU A 403 3.72 -30.46 38.14
N SER A 404 3.99 -29.53 39.05
CA SER A 404 4.75 -29.69 40.31
C SER A 404 4.64 -28.32 41.00
N SER A 405 4.08 -28.13 42.19
CA SER A 405 3.89 -29.01 43.35
C SER A 405 2.68 -28.52 44.13
#